data_AF-A0A3R0PT65-F1
#
_entry.id   AF-A0A3R0PT65-F1
#
_cell.length_a   1.000
_cell.length_b   1.000
_cell.length_c   1.000
_cell.angle_alpha   90.00
_cell.angle_beta   90.00
_cell.angle_gamma   90.00
#
_symmetry.space_group_name_H-M   'P 1'
#
loop_
_entity.id
_entity.type
_entity.pdbx_description
1 polymer ?
#
loop_
_entity_poly.entity_id
_entity_poly.type
_entity_poly.pdbx_seq_one_letter_code
_entity_poly.pdbx_strand_id
1 'polypeptide(L)'
;VALNRVTGASGSQIMGTLKANGQVFILNPNGVLFGKDARVNVGGLVASTKNLSTADFMKGQYTLSGSGHPGAQVVNQGSLTTAKGGYIVLAGERVSNSGTVTTPSGKAVLAAGKTVTLQLDNGGLTSVSVNGSVVNALVENRGLISATNGQVYLTAKGQDMLLNTVVNNSGTVEAKGLASRGGEIVLNGGDSGVVSQSGHLLADSQTGQGGKITLEGQNIHLAGGSLTSATGKTGGGEVYVGGGWQGKDSRIRNASKVVMDKTATVDVSATENGNGGTAVLWSDDYTNFRGTVLAKGGAQSGRGGRVETSSHRNLQASGEVDASARAGQGGEWLLDPTDVTIVGAGADTGVDSATADGTDIFTPTASGAQILNSSIVNQLNAGTNVTVKTSGTDTDGQTGNITVSANIVKTAGADAKLTLLADNTISTGDKVSIG
;
A
#
# COMPACT_ATOMS: atom_id res chain seq x y z
N VAL A 1 31.89 -2.56 10.61
CA VAL A 1 31.03 -3.42 9.78
C VAL A 1 31.73 -4.77 9.61
N ALA A 2 30.99 -5.88 9.62
CA ALA A 2 31.53 -7.23 9.38
C ALA A 2 30.85 -7.87 8.16
N LEU A 3 31.63 -8.27 7.16
CA LEU A 3 31.15 -8.97 5.97
C LEU A 3 31.42 -10.48 6.09
N ASN A 4 30.35 -11.27 6.17
CA ASN A 4 30.41 -12.73 6.21
C ASN A 4 29.88 -13.28 4.89
N ARG A 5 30.74 -13.95 4.12
CA ARG A 5 30.36 -14.58 2.84
C ARG A 5 30.53 -16.09 2.96
N VAL A 6 29.46 -16.83 2.67
CA VAL A 6 29.51 -18.29 2.60
C VAL A 6 29.88 -18.70 1.17
N THR A 7 30.93 -19.50 1.05
CA THR A 7 31.42 -20.03 -0.24
C THR A 7 31.18 -21.54 -0.41
N GLY A 8 30.73 -22.22 0.66
CA GLY A 8 30.33 -23.62 0.63
C GLY A 8 28.93 -23.84 0.04
N ALA A 9 28.50 -25.10 -0.01
CA ALA A 9 27.21 -25.49 -0.62
C ALA A 9 26.00 -25.40 0.32
N SER A 10 26.19 -25.11 1.61
CA SER A 10 25.11 -25.11 2.61
C SER A 10 24.51 -23.74 2.83
N GLY A 11 23.19 -23.70 3.02
CA GLY A 11 22.48 -22.51 3.51
C GLY A 11 22.87 -22.15 4.95
N SER A 12 22.79 -20.86 5.29
CA SER A 12 23.08 -20.39 6.64
C SER A 12 21.88 -20.67 7.55
N GLN A 13 22.10 -21.43 8.63
CA GLN A 13 21.08 -21.69 9.64
C GLN A 13 21.46 -20.99 10.95
N ILE A 14 20.82 -19.86 11.22
CA ILE A 14 20.96 -19.13 12.49
C ILE A 14 19.84 -19.60 13.41
N MET A 15 20.18 -20.50 14.34
CA MET A 15 19.22 -21.07 15.31
C MET A 15 19.38 -20.48 16.73
N GLY A 16 20.49 -19.78 16.98
CA GLY A 16 20.86 -19.25 18.29
C GLY A 16 20.87 -17.73 18.33
N THR A 17 21.80 -17.16 19.11
CA THR A 17 21.93 -15.71 19.28
C THR A 17 23.05 -15.15 18.38
N LEU A 18 22.77 -14.04 17.70
CA LEU A 18 23.75 -13.22 17.00
C LEU A 18 23.73 -11.81 17.58
N LYS A 19 24.85 -11.37 18.16
CA LYS A 19 24.97 -10.05 18.78
C LYS A 19 26.14 -9.28 18.21
N ALA A 20 25.93 -8.01 17.85
CA ALA A 20 27.00 -7.11 17.43
C ALA A 20 26.67 -5.66 17.84
N ASN A 21 27.68 -4.86 18.16
CA ASN A 21 27.53 -3.42 18.38
C ASN A 21 27.47 -2.62 17.06
N GLY A 22 27.89 -3.23 15.95
CA GLY A 22 27.92 -2.62 14.62
C GLY A 22 27.06 -3.37 13.60
N GLN A 23 27.39 -3.19 12.32
CA GLN A 23 26.69 -3.78 11.20
C GLN A 23 27.22 -5.18 10.85
N VAL A 24 26.31 -6.12 10.55
CA VAL A 24 26.61 -7.48 10.13
C VAL A 24 25.99 -7.76 8.77
N PHE A 25 26.81 -8.22 7.82
CA PHE A 25 26.38 -8.69 6.51
C PHE A 25 26.56 -10.21 6.46
N ILE A 26 25.52 -10.92 6.01
CA ILE A 26 25.49 -12.37 5.82
C ILE A 26 25.07 -12.62 4.37
N LEU A 27 26.02 -13.00 3.53
CA LEU A 27 25.80 -13.28 2.11
C LEU A 27 25.95 -14.78 1.87
N ASN A 28 24.87 -15.45 1.50
CA ASN A 28 24.87 -16.89 1.20
C ASN A 28 23.94 -17.22 0.04
N PRO A 29 24.48 -17.51 -1.16
CA PRO A 29 23.68 -17.89 -2.34
C PRO A 29 22.82 -19.13 -2.16
N ASN A 30 23.07 -19.96 -1.15
CA ASN A 30 22.27 -21.16 -0.85
C ASN A 30 21.05 -20.85 0.04
N GLY A 31 20.93 -19.63 0.57
CA GLY A 31 19.85 -19.24 1.49
C GLY A 31 20.33 -18.86 2.88
N VAL A 32 19.48 -18.10 3.58
CA VAL A 32 19.68 -17.69 4.98
C VAL A 32 18.39 -17.92 5.75
N LEU A 33 18.45 -18.73 6.80
CA LEU A 33 17.33 -19.02 7.70
C LEU A 33 17.66 -18.54 9.12
N PHE A 34 16.82 -17.67 9.66
CA PHE A 34 16.75 -17.39 11.09
C PHE A 34 15.61 -18.22 11.69
N GLY A 35 15.95 -19.26 12.46
CA GLY A 35 14.97 -20.18 13.04
C GLY A 35 14.11 -19.52 14.13
N LYS A 36 13.02 -20.19 14.52
CA LYS A 36 12.03 -19.65 15.48
C LYS A 36 12.60 -19.13 16.80
N ASP A 37 13.67 -19.75 17.30
CA ASP A 37 14.31 -19.38 18.58
C ASP A 37 15.50 -18.42 18.39
N ALA A 38 15.80 -18.05 17.14
CA ALA A 38 16.92 -17.18 16.83
C ALA A 38 16.68 -15.78 17.38
N ARG A 39 17.72 -15.19 17.97
CA ARG A 39 17.70 -13.81 18.47
C ARG A 39 18.86 -13.04 17.87
N VAL A 40 18.56 -12.05 17.06
CA VAL A 40 19.55 -11.18 16.44
C VAL A 40 19.43 -9.77 17.02
N ASN A 41 20.52 -9.24 17.56
CA ASN A 41 20.59 -7.88 18.09
C ASN A 41 21.88 -7.21 17.59
N VAL A 42 21.73 -6.30 16.63
CA VAL A 42 22.85 -5.69 15.90
C VAL A 42 22.66 -4.18 15.68
N GLY A 43 23.70 -3.44 15.31
CA GLY A 43 23.56 -2.05 14.87
C GLY A 43 22.91 -1.94 13.48
N GLY A 44 23.15 -2.92 12.62
CA GLY A 44 22.46 -3.09 11.34
C GLY A 44 22.66 -4.50 10.78
N LEU A 45 21.71 -5.01 10.01
CA LEU A 45 21.73 -6.34 9.41
C LEU A 45 21.50 -6.25 7.91
N VAL A 46 22.34 -6.93 7.14
CA VAL A 46 22.05 -7.30 5.75
C VAL A 46 22.15 -8.82 5.65
N ALA A 47 21.05 -9.50 5.33
CA ALA A 47 21.05 -10.93 5.04
C ALA A 47 20.58 -11.14 3.59
N SER A 48 21.38 -11.81 2.78
CA SER A 48 21.07 -11.94 1.35
C SER A 48 21.52 -13.24 0.70
N THR A 49 20.74 -13.71 -0.27
CA THR A 49 21.17 -14.72 -1.26
C THR A 49 22.03 -14.12 -2.36
N LYS A 50 22.09 -12.80 -2.46
CA LYS A 50 22.89 -12.08 -3.45
C LYS A 50 24.30 -11.88 -2.95
N ASN A 51 25.19 -11.55 -3.88
CA ASN A 51 26.58 -11.28 -3.62
C ASN A 51 26.87 -9.77 -3.61
N LEU A 52 27.94 -9.40 -2.93
CA LEU A 52 28.55 -8.08 -2.93
C LEU A 52 30.04 -8.29 -3.13
N SER A 53 30.66 -7.66 -4.12
CA SER A 53 32.10 -7.85 -4.33
C SER A 53 32.90 -7.25 -3.16
N THR A 54 34.07 -7.83 -2.88
CA THR A 54 34.95 -7.29 -1.83
C THR A 54 35.42 -5.89 -2.19
N ALA A 55 35.68 -5.61 -3.47
CA ALA A 55 36.08 -4.28 -3.94
C ALA A 55 34.98 -3.24 -3.68
N ASP A 56 33.72 -3.57 -3.97
CA ASP A 56 32.59 -2.63 -3.76
C ASP A 56 32.36 -2.40 -2.27
N PHE A 57 32.41 -3.47 -1.46
CA PHE A 57 32.34 -3.36 0.00
C PHE A 57 33.42 -2.42 0.57
N MET A 58 34.68 -2.58 0.13
CA MET A 58 35.79 -1.73 0.59
C MET A 58 35.67 -0.27 0.13
N LYS A 59 34.93 -0.02 -0.97
CA LYS A 59 34.60 1.33 -1.46
C LYS A 59 33.35 1.92 -0.80
N GLY A 60 32.67 1.17 0.08
CA GLY A 60 31.38 1.59 0.64
C GLY A 60 30.23 1.58 -0.38
N GLN A 61 30.38 0.85 -1.48
CA GLN A 61 29.37 0.68 -2.52
C GLN A 61 28.58 -0.59 -2.23
N TYR A 62 27.37 -0.48 -1.68
CA TYR A 62 26.59 -1.63 -1.23
C TYR A 62 25.53 -2.04 -2.25
N THR A 63 25.97 -2.51 -3.43
CA THR A 63 25.09 -3.07 -4.46
C THR A 63 25.11 -4.59 -4.40
N LEU A 64 24.04 -5.17 -3.86
CA LEU A 64 23.80 -6.61 -3.86
C LEU A 64 23.33 -7.05 -5.24
N SER A 65 24.00 -8.03 -5.84
CA SER A 65 23.73 -8.49 -7.20
C SER A 65 24.05 -9.99 -7.38
N GLY A 66 23.79 -10.51 -8.58
CA GLY A 66 23.81 -11.94 -8.85
C GLY A 66 22.53 -12.64 -8.40
N SER A 67 22.52 -13.95 -8.57
CA SER A 67 21.38 -14.81 -8.29
C SER A 67 21.74 -15.82 -7.21
N GLY A 68 20.81 -16.05 -6.27
CA GLY A 68 20.87 -17.24 -5.42
C GLY A 68 20.78 -18.53 -6.26
N HIS A 69 21.19 -19.65 -5.67
CA HIS A 69 20.93 -20.96 -6.25
C HIS A 69 19.42 -21.21 -6.37
N PRO A 70 18.97 -22.10 -7.28
CA PRO A 70 17.55 -22.42 -7.41
C PRO A 70 16.92 -22.81 -6.07
N GLY A 71 15.84 -22.12 -5.71
CA GLY A 71 15.12 -22.33 -4.45
C GLY A 71 15.70 -21.63 -3.22
N ALA A 72 16.83 -20.92 -3.33
CA ALA A 72 17.39 -20.15 -2.22
C ALA A 72 16.46 -19.03 -1.77
N GLN A 73 16.35 -18.82 -0.46
CA GLN A 73 15.48 -17.81 0.15
C GLN A 73 16.16 -17.17 1.36
N VAL A 74 15.70 -15.97 1.72
CA VAL A 74 15.97 -15.37 3.04
C VAL A 74 14.71 -15.50 3.88
N VAL A 75 14.79 -16.27 4.97
CA VAL A 75 13.64 -16.60 5.81
C VAL A 75 13.90 -16.16 7.25
N ASN A 76 12.99 -15.36 7.81
CA ASN A 76 12.97 -15.03 9.22
C ASN A 76 11.78 -15.65 9.94
N GLN A 77 12.05 -16.56 10.87
CA GLN A 77 11.08 -17.10 11.82
C GLN A 77 11.37 -16.63 13.26
N GLY A 78 12.55 -16.05 13.51
CA GLY A 78 13.01 -15.63 14.82
C GLY A 78 12.73 -14.16 15.11
N SER A 79 13.55 -13.57 16.00
CA SER A 79 13.49 -12.15 16.34
C SER A 79 14.73 -11.42 15.88
N LEU A 80 14.55 -10.46 14.96
CA LEU A 80 15.61 -9.60 14.44
C LEU A 80 15.39 -8.19 14.95
N THR A 81 16.32 -7.66 15.74
CA THR A 81 16.20 -6.33 16.34
C THR A 81 17.47 -5.51 16.08
N THR A 82 17.30 -4.20 15.92
CA THR A 82 18.41 -3.24 15.89
C THR A 82 18.32 -2.20 16.99
N ALA A 83 19.46 -1.56 17.27
CA ALA A 83 19.49 -0.32 18.04
C ALA A 83 18.73 0.81 17.30
N LYS A 84 18.38 1.87 18.03
CA LYS A 84 17.69 3.03 17.47
C LYS A 84 18.49 3.63 16.28
N GLY A 85 17.82 3.87 15.16
CA GLY A 85 18.46 4.38 13.93
C GLY A 85 19.15 3.31 13.08
N GLY A 86 19.14 2.05 13.52
CA GLY A 86 19.67 0.91 12.78
C GLY A 86 18.78 0.47 11.61
N TYR A 87 19.18 -0.59 10.92
CA TYR A 87 18.42 -1.12 9.79
C TYR A 87 18.51 -2.63 9.66
N ILE A 88 17.48 -3.23 9.06
CA ILE A 88 17.46 -4.65 8.68
C ILE A 88 17.08 -4.72 7.20
N VAL A 89 17.94 -5.33 6.39
CA VAL A 89 17.70 -5.61 4.97
C VAL A 89 17.75 -7.12 4.76
N LEU A 90 16.64 -7.70 4.32
CA LEU A 90 16.54 -9.09 3.86
C LEU A 90 16.35 -9.07 2.35
N ALA A 91 17.30 -9.61 1.58
CA ALA A 91 17.33 -9.46 0.13
C ALA A 91 17.58 -10.76 -0.63
N GLY A 92 16.80 -11.05 -1.66
CA GLY A 92 17.02 -12.25 -2.48
C GLY A 92 16.11 -12.30 -3.70
N GLU A 93 15.80 -13.51 -4.16
CA GLU A 93 14.73 -13.77 -5.13
C GLU A 93 13.39 -13.97 -4.39
N ARG A 94 13.46 -14.57 -3.20
CA ARG A 94 12.32 -14.80 -2.31
C ARG A 94 12.70 -14.47 -0.88
N VAL A 95 11.86 -13.70 -0.21
CA VAL A 95 12.06 -13.27 1.18
C VAL A 95 10.77 -13.50 1.95
N SER A 96 10.85 -14.16 3.11
CA SER A 96 9.70 -14.43 3.96
C SER A 96 9.99 -14.06 5.42
N ASN A 97 9.04 -13.37 6.05
CA ASN A 97 9.04 -13.08 7.48
C ASN A 97 7.79 -13.67 8.13
N SER A 98 7.97 -14.66 9.00
CA SER A 98 6.94 -15.16 9.93
C SER A 98 7.30 -14.88 11.39
N GLY A 99 8.47 -14.31 11.65
CA GLY A 99 8.94 -13.89 12.97
C GLY A 99 8.72 -12.39 13.22
N THR A 100 9.67 -11.77 13.92
CA THR A 100 9.66 -10.33 14.21
C THR A 100 10.89 -9.62 13.63
N VAL A 101 10.67 -8.42 13.08
CA VAL A 101 11.71 -7.49 12.63
C VAL A 101 11.46 -6.14 13.29
N THR A 102 12.39 -5.65 14.11
CA THR A 102 12.22 -4.42 14.90
C THR A 102 13.38 -3.44 14.68
N THR A 103 13.08 -2.26 14.14
CA THR A 103 14.06 -1.20 13.80
C THR A 103 13.61 0.19 14.28
N PRO A 104 13.68 0.48 15.59
CA PRO A 104 13.19 1.74 16.14
C PRO A 104 13.92 2.95 15.51
N SER A 105 13.17 3.92 14.99
CA SER A 105 13.67 5.10 14.27
C SER A 105 14.61 4.76 13.11
N GLY A 106 14.48 3.54 12.58
CA GLY A 106 15.35 2.95 11.59
C GLY A 106 14.60 2.53 10.33
N LYS A 107 15.18 1.58 9.59
CA LYS A 107 14.58 1.05 8.36
C LYS A 107 14.51 -0.47 8.35
N ALA A 108 13.35 -1.03 8.02
CA ALA A 108 13.19 -2.45 7.71
C ALA A 108 12.89 -2.63 6.22
N VAL A 109 13.65 -3.51 5.55
CA VAL A 109 13.53 -3.70 4.10
C VAL A 109 13.52 -5.20 3.79
N LEU A 110 12.47 -5.65 3.11
CA LEU A 110 12.42 -6.96 2.46
C LEU A 110 12.39 -6.73 0.95
N ALA A 111 13.37 -7.26 0.23
CA ALA A 111 13.58 -6.96 -1.18
C ALA A 111 13.78 -8.22 -2.02
N ALA A 112 12.91 -8.42 -3.01
CA ALA A 112 13.07 -9.37 -4.10
C ALA A 112 13.30 -8.64 -5.42
N GLY A 113 14.41 -8.89 -6.11
CA GLY A 113 14.74 -8.23 -7.38
C GLY A 113 16.09 -8.64 -7.91
N LYS A 114 16.53 -8.14 -9.07
CA LYS A 114 17.83 -8.52 -9.65
C LYS A 114 19.00 -7.91 -8.87
N THR A 115 18.87 -6.64 -8.51
CA THR A 115 19.86 -5.87 -7.75
C THR A 115 19.19 -5.10 -6.63
N VAL A 116 19.86 -5.02 -5.48
CA VAL A 116 19.42 -4.23 -4.32
C VAL A 116 20.58 -3.34 -3.90
N THR A 117 20.42 -2.03 -4.08
CA THR A 117 21.45 -1.03 -3.75
C THR A 117 21.08 -0.33 -2.47
N LEU A 118 22.01 -0.32 -1.51
CA LEU A 118 21.86 0.33 -0.22
C LEU A 118 22.75 1.58 -0.20
N GLN A 119 22.18 2.72 0.18
CA GLN A 119 22.95 3.92 0.48
C GLN A 119 23.04 4.07 2.00
N LEU A 120 24.27 4.06 2.52
CA LEU A 120 24.53 4.23 3.94
C LEU A 120 25.19 5.59 4.19
N ASP A 121 24.75 6.28 5.24
CA ASP A 121 25.41 7.49 5.74
C ASP A 121 25.57 7.39 7.26
N ASN A 122 26.77 7.70 7.76
CA ASN A 122 27.14 7.60 9.18
C ASN A 122 26.69 6.31 9.89
N GLY A 123 26.62 5.21 9.13
CA GLY A 123 26.22 3.89 9.62
C GLY A 123 24.71 3.61 9.61
N GLY A 124 23.87 4.56 9.23
CA GLY A 124 22.42 4.39 9.00
C GLY A 124 22.08 4.19 7.53
N LEU A 125 20.95 3.56 7.24
CA LEU A 125 20.44 3.37 5.87
C LEU A 125 19.64 4.60 5.44
N THR A 126 20.09 5.32 4.42
CA THR A 126 19.40 6.53 3.93
C THR A 126 18.39 6.19 2.84
N SER A 127 18.73 5.30 1.91
CA SER A 127 17.82 4.84 0.85
C SER A 127 18.14 3.42 0.39
N VAL A 128 17.12 2.77 -0.18
CA VAL A 128 17.25 1.48 -0.88
C VAL A 128 16.62 1.59 -2.25
N SER A 129 17.31 1.05 -3.26
CA SER A 129 16.77 0.89 -4.60
C SER A 129 16.79 -0.58 -4.99
N VAL A 130 15.64 -1.09 -5.44
CA VAL A 130 15.50 -2.44 -6.01
C VAL A 130 15.34 -2.28 -7.51
N ASN A 131 16.26 -2.85 -8.29
CA ASN A 131 16.30 -2.71 -9.74
C ASN A 131 16.43 -4.04 -10.46
N GLY A 132 15.81 -4.11 -11.63
CA GLY A 132 15.76 -5.31 -12.47
C GLY A 132 14.90 -6.41 -11.86
N SER A 133 14.40 -7.26 -12.74
CA SER A 133 13.41 -8.26 -12.41
C SER A 133 13.98 -9.67 -12.33
N VAL A 134 13.47 -10.48 -11.40
CA VAL A 134 13.78 -11.92 -11.26
C VAL A 134 12.54 -12.78 -11.53
N VAL A 135 12.73 -14.07 -11.76
CA VAL A 135 11.62 -15.03 -11.91
C VAL A 135 11.04 -15.36 -10.53
N ASN A 136 9.72 -15.39 -10.38
CA ASN A 136 9.02 -15.74 -9.14
C ASN A 136 9.43 -14.89 -7.92
N ALA A 137 9.60 -13.58 -8.15
CA ALA A 137 9.94 -12.63 -7.10
C ALA A 137 8.86 -12.62 -6.00
N LEU A 138 9.24 -12.92 -4.76
CA LEU A 138 8.32 -12.93 -3.63
C LEU A 138 8.87 -12.16 -2.45
N VAL A 139 8.05 -11.27 -1.92
CA VAL A 139 8.19 -10.76 -0.54
C VAL A 139 6.93 -11.12 0.23
N GLU A 140 7.10 -11.86 1.32
CA GLU A 140 6.00 -12.31 2.18
C GLU A 140 6.21 -11.84 3.62
N ASN A 141 5.18 -11.23 4.21
CA ASN A 141 5.10 -10.97 5.64
C ASN A 141 3.84 -11.61 6.24
N ARG A 142 4.06 -12.60 7.10
CA ARG A 142 3.06 -13.26 7.96
C ARG A 142 3.24 -12.92 9.44
N GLY A 143 4.38 -12.32 9.80
CA GLY A 143 4.73 -11.95 11.16
C GLY A 143 4.58 -10.45 11.42
N LEU A 144 5.49 -9.92 12.24
CA LEU A 144 5.55 -8.49 12.58
C LEU A 144 6.79 -7.85 11.94
N ILE A 145 6.60 -6.69 11.32
CA ILE A 145 7.67 -5.75 10.98
C ILE A 145 7.34 -4.42 11.63
N SER A 146 8.21 -3.92 12.51
CA SER A 146 8.00 -2.70 13.29
C SER A 146 9.19 -1.75 13.15
N ALA A 147 8.93 -0.53 12.68
CA ALA A 147 9.89 0.56 12.57
C ALA A 147 9.29 1.85 13.17
N THR A 148 9.07 1.89 14.48
CA THR A 148 8.50 3.06 15.17
C THR A 148 9.31 4.34 14.91
N ASN A 149 8.68 5.41 14.44
CA ASN A 149 9.32 6.63 13.91
C ASN A 149 10.32 6.37 12.76
N GLY A 150 10.13 5.28 12.02
CA GLY A 150 11.03 4.80 10.97
C GLY A 150 10.27 4.50 9.68
N GLN A 151 10.86 3.63 8.86
CA GLN A 151 10.32 3.32 7.53
C GLN A 151 10.38 1.82 7.25
N VAL A 152 9.38 1.31 6.54
CA VAL A 152 9.32 -0.08 6.10
C VAL A 152 9.11 -0.17 4.59
N TYR A 153 9.93 -0.99 3.92
CA TYR A 153 9.84 -1.23 2.47
C TYR A 153 9.73 -2.73 2.18
N LEU A 154 8.64 -3.17 1.56
CA LEU A 154 8.45 -4.52 1.04
C LEU A 154 8.38 -4.41 -0.48
N THR A 155 9.41 -4.86 -1.17
CA THR A 155 9.51 -4.66 -2.63
C THR A 155 9.83 -5.96 -3.35
N ALA A 156 8.98 -6.36 -4.29
CA ALA A 156 9.22 -7.48 -5.20
C ALA A 156 9.16 -6.99 -6.65
N LYS A 157 10.25 -7.15 -7.40
CA LYS A 157 10.30 -6.85 -8.84
C LYS A 157 10.56 -8.14 -9.62
N GLY A 158 9.54 -8.62 -10.34
CA GLY A 158 9.66 -9.79 -11.20
C GLY A 158 9.39 -9.50 -12.67
N GLN A 159 9.72 -10.49 -13.52
CA GLN A 159 9.83 -10.28 -14.98
C GLN A 159 8.46 -10.24 -15.65
N ASP A 160 7.58 -11.18 -15.29
CA ASP A 160 6.27 -11.34 -15.90
C ASP A 160 5.19 -11.59 -14.85
N MET A 161 3.97 -11.10 -15.11
CA MET A 161 2.80 -11.31 -14.23
C MET A 161 2.43 -12.80 -14.15
N LEU A 162 2.64 -13.57 -15.25
CA LEU A 162 2.38 -15.01 -15.31
C LEU A 162 3.26 -15.83 -14.34
N LEU A 163 4.32 -15.24 -13.80
CA LEU A 163 5.32 -15.90 -12.95
C LEU A 163 5.33 -15.31 -11.52
N ASN A 164 4.15 -15.09 -10.95
CA ASN A 164 3.91 -14.93 -9.51
C ASN A 164 4.81 -13.89 -8.83
N THR A 165 4.91 -12.69 -9.41
CA THR A 165 5.53 -11.54 -8.71
C THR A 165 4.56 -11.04 -7.67
N VAL A 166 4.86 -11.27 -6.40
CA VAL A 166 3.92 -10.96 -5.30
C VAL A 166 4.61 -10.28 -4.13
N VAL A 167 4.03 -9.18 -3.68
CA VAL A 167 4.19 -8.71 -2.30
C VAL A 167 2.94 -9.14 -1.54
N ASN A 168 3.09 -10.04 -0.58
CA ASN A 168 1.99 -10.57 0.23
C ASN A 168 2.18 -10.16 1.69
N ASN A 169 1.24 -9.36 2.21
CA ASN A 169 1.16 -9.05 3.62
C ASN A 169 -0.14 -9.62 4.22
N SER A 170 0.00 -10.60 5.10
CA SER A 170 -1.08 -11.13 5.95
C SER A 170 -0.80 -10.91 7.45
N GLY A 171 0.42 -10.47 7.78
CA GLY A 171 0.81 -10.06 9.13
C GLY A 171 0.64 -8.56 9.37
N THR A 172 1.43 -8.03 10.31
CA THR A 172 1.42 -6.61 10.68
C THR A 172 2.71 -5.94 10.22
N VAL A 173 2.57 -4.81 9.53
CA VAL A 173 3.65 -3.87 9.24
C VAL A 173 3.31 -2.55 9.91
N GLU A 174 4.18 -2.06 10.80
CA GLU A 174 3.96 -0.79 11.50
C GLU A 174 5.16 0.15 11.44
N ALA A 175 4.86 1.43 11.22
CA ALA A 175 5.78 2.54 11.26
C ALA A 175 5.16 3.67 12.10
N LYS A 176 4.66 3.35 13.31
CA LYS A 176 3.93 4.30 14.16
C LYS A 176 4.80 5.49 14.61
N GLY A 177 4.21 6.67 14.66
CA GLY A 177 4.84 7.91 15.11
C GLY A 177 4.57 8.20 16.58
N LEU A 178 5.63 8.35 17.39
CA LEU A 178 5.56 8.71 18.81
C LEU A 178 5.96 10.17 19.11
N ALA A 179 6.64 10.85 18.18
CA ALA A 179 7.16 12.20 18.42
C ALA A 179 6.34 13.30 17.73
N SER A 180 6.31 13.33 16.40
CA SER A 180 5.72 14.45 15.62
C SER A 180 4.89 14.01 14.41
N ARG A 181 5.25 12.88 13.78
CA ARG A 181 4.52 12.31 12.65
C ARG A 181 4.66 10.79 12.63
N GLY A 182 3.67 10.11 12.07
CA GLY A 182 3.81 8.71 11.66
C GLY A 182 4.96 8.51 10.66
N GLY A 183 5.47 7.29 10.60
CA GLY A 183 6.51 6.87 9.67
C GLY A 183 5.96 6.54 8.28
N GLU A 184 6.76 5.82 7.50
CA GLU A 184 6.42 5.47 6.11
C GLU A 184 6.40 3.96 5.90
N ILE A 185 5.39 3.48 5.17
CA ILE A 185 5.28 2.07 4.75
C ILE A 185 5.09 2.05 3.23
N VAL A 186 5.92 1.27 2.54
CA VAL A 186 5.81 1.06 1.09
C VAL A 186 5.74 -0.44 0.78
N LEU A 187 4.67 -0.85 0.11
CA LEU A 187 4.58 -2.16 -0.54
C LEU A 187 4.63 -1.93 -2.06
N ASN A 188 5.62 -2.53 -2.73
CA ASN A 188 5.85 -2.30 -4.16
C ASN A 188 6.04 -3.65 -4.90
N GLY A 189 5.03 -4.06 -5.67
CA GLY A 189 5.03 -5.25 -6.53
C GLY A 189 5.72 -5.06 -7.89
N GLY A 190 6.38 -3.93 -8.12
CA GLY A 190 7.06 -3.64 -9.38
C GLY A 190 6.09 -3.43 -10.55
N ASP A 191 6.62 -3.55 -11.76
CA ASP A 191 5.95 -3.13 -12.99
C ASP A 191 4.89 -4.14 -13.46
N SER A 192 4.96 -5.39 -13.00
CA SER A 192 4.09 -6.48 -13.46
C SER A 192 3.50 -7.32 -12.31
N GLY A 193 3.82 -7.00 -11.06
CA GLY A 193 3.42 -7.81 -9.91
C GLY A 193 2.15 -7.38 -9.19
N VAL A 194 1.75 -8.25 -8.29
CA VAL A 194 0.55 -8.11 -7.44
C VAL A 194 0.97 -7.69 -6.04
N VAL A 195 0.24 -6.74 -5.46
CA VAL A 195 0.27 -6.47 -4.02
C VAL A 195 -0.99 -7.03 -3.39
N SER A 196 -0.86 -8.08 -2.59
CA SER A 196 -1.96 -8.66 -1.81
C SER A 196 -1.80 -8.23 -0.35
N GLN A 197 -2.76 -7.45 0.14
CA GLN A 197 -2.79 -6.94 1.50
C GLN A 197 -4.06 -7.43 2.22
N SER A 198 -3.88 -8.42 3.10
CA SER A 198 -4.92 -9.01 3.95
C SER A 198 -4.72 -8.76 5.45
N GLY A 199 -3.53 -8.30 5.87
CA GLY A 199 -3.19 -8.03 7.27
C GLY A 199 -3.35 -6.56 7.67
N HIS A 200 -2.38 -6.03 8.42
CA HIS A 200 -2.38 -4.65 8.92
C HIS A 200 -1.19 -3.83 8.44
N LEU A 201 -1.44 -2.62 7.95
CA LEU A 201 -0.43 -1.59 7.68
C LEU A 201 -0.73 -0.38 8.58
N LEU A 202 0.17 -0.05 9.51
CA LEU A 202 -0.09 0.91 10.59
C LEU A 202 0.98 2.02 10.63
N ALA A 203 0.67 3.18 10.08
CA ALA A 203 1.49 4.38 10.11
C ALA A 203 0.89 5.48 11.02
N ASP A 204 0.12 5.08 12.04
CA ASP A 204 -0.58 6.00 12.93
C ASP A 204 0.35 6.86 13.80
N SER A 205 -0.13 8.02 14.25
CA SER A 205 0.53 8.81 15.29
C SER A 205 -0.38 9.17 16.46
N GLN A 206 0.05 8.85 17.67
CA GLN A 206 -0.67 9.19 18.89
C GLN A 206 -0.40 10.62 19.38
N THR A 207 0.57 11.30 18.81
CA THR A 207 1.04 12.62 19.29
C THR A 207 0.99 13.70 18.22
N GLY A 208 1.05 13.33 16.93
CA GLY A 208 1.09 14.26 15.83
C GLY A 208 0.25 13.81 14.63
N GLN A 209 0.69 14.17 13.43
CA GLN A 209 0.01 13.81 12.20
C GLN A 209 0.26 12.33 11.85
N GLY A 210 -0.72 11.67 11.23
CA GLY A 210 -0.52 10.34 10.65
C GLY A 210 0.62 10.30 9.63
N GLY A 211 1.16 9.10 9.44
CA GLY A 211 2.26 8.81 8.52
C GLY A 211 1.80 8.65 7.07
N LYS A 212 2.63 7.98 6.28
CA LYS A 212 2.36 7.72 4.86
C LYS A 212 2.42 6.23 4.55
N ILE A 213 1.41 5.74 3.83
CA ILE A 213 1.38 4.37 3.30
C ILE A 213 1.23 4.44 1.79
N THR A 214 2.02 3.65 1.06
CA THR A 214 1.95 3.59 -0.41
C THR A 214 2.01 2.15 -0.88
N LEU A 215 1.01 1.75 -1.65
CA LEU A 215 0.92 0.44 -2.31
C LEU A 215 1.02 0.67 -3.82
N GLU A 216 2.05 0.10 -4.43
CA GLU A 216 2.34 0.18 -5.86
C GLU A 216 2.46 -1.22 -6.45
N GLY A 217 1.91 -1.43 -7.64
CA GLY A 217 1.97 -2.69 -8.36
C GLY A 217 1.11 -2.61 -9.60
N GLN A 218 1.19 -3.61 -10.47
CA GLN A 218 0.30 -3.69 -11.64
C GLN A 218 -1.14 -3.98 -11.20
N ASN A 219 -1.31 -4.89 -10.23
CA ASN A 219 -2.60 -5.17 -9.58
C ASN A 219 -2.46 -5.07 -8.07
N ILE A 220 -3.47 -4.53 -7.39
CA ILE A 220 -3.48 -4.39 -5.94
C ILE A 220 -4.81 -4.88 -5.37
N HIS A 221 -4.74 -5.75 -4.37
CA HIS A 221 -5.90 -6.26 -3.64
C HIS A 221 -5.81 -5.92 -2.16
N LEU A 222 -6.80 -5.19 -1.66
CA LEU A 222 -7.08 -5.02 -0.24
C LEU A 222 -8.16 -6.02 0.16
N ALA A 223 -7.73 -7.14 0.75
CA ALA A 223 -8.63 -8.24 1.08
C ALA A 223 -9.52 -7.89 2.28
N GLY A 224 -10.66 -8.58 2.38
CA GLY A 224 -11.61 -8.39 3.48
C GLY A 224 -10.96 -8.56 4.86
N GLY A 225 -11.26 -7.64 5.78
CA GLY A 225 -10.68 -7.63 7.13
C GLY A 225 -9.32 -6.94 7.24
N SER A 226 -8.69 -6.57 6.11
CA SER A 226 -7.46 -5.80 6.14
C SER A 226 -7.68 -4.39 6.70
N LEU A 227 -6.64 -3.86 7.36
CA LEU A 227 -6.61 -2.48 7.87
C LEU A 227 -5.37 -1.76 7.35
N THR A 228 -5.59 -0.62 6.71
CA THR A 228 -4.52 0.31 6.31
C THR A 228 -4.77 1.64 7.01
N SER A 229 -3.99 1.93 8.05
CA SER A 229 -4.26 3.03 8.98
C SER A 229 -3.09 4.01 9.04
N ALA A 230 -3.38 5.29 8.81
CA ALA A 230 -2.47 6.40 8.99
C ALA A 230 -3.20 7.53 9.76
N THR A 231 -3.83 7.18 10.87
CA THR A 231 -4.54 8.16 11.72
C THR A 231 -3.55 9.05 12.48
N GLY A 232 -3.99 10.23 12.91
CA GLY A 232 -3.14 11.11 13.71
C GLY A 232 -3.89 12.01 14.68
N LYS A 233 -3.30 12.23 15.86
CA LYS A 233 -3.85 13.12 16.89
C LYS A 233 -4.07 14.56 16.42
N THR A 234 -3.13 15.09 15.62
CA THR A 234 -3.14 16.49 15.15
C THR A 234 -3.48 16.63 13.66
N GLY A 235 -3.90 15.55 13.02
CA GLY A 235 -4.22 15.50 11.59
C GLY A 235 -4.06 14.09 11.02
N GLY A 236 -4.89 13.76 10.04
CA GLY A 236 -4.76 12.52 9.30
C GLY A 236 -3.49 12.43 8.45
N GLY A 237 -3.05 11.21 8.18
CA GLY A 237 -1.93 10.89 7.31
C GLY A 237 -2.33 10.74 5.85
N GLU A 238 -1.54 9.97 5.11
CA GLU A 238 -1.69 9.76 3.68
C GLU A 238 -1.67 8.27 3.34
N VAL A 239 -2.63 7.80 2.55
CA VAL A 239 -2.67 6.44 2.01
C VAL A 239 -2.88 6.51 0.50
N TYR A 240 -1.95 5.95 -0.27
CA TYR A 240 -2.01 5.87 -1.73
C TYR A 240 -2.00 4.42 -2.16
N VAL A 241 -3.03 4.00 -2.89
CA VAL A 241 -3.21 2.63 -3.38
C VAL A 241 -3.38 2.70 -4.88
N GLY A 242 -2.33 2.29 -5.60
CA GLY A 242 -2.35 2.20 -7.06
C GLY A 242 -2.24 3.53 -7.81
N GLY A 243 -2.03 4.66 -7.13
CA GLY A 243 -1.76 5.93 -7.80
C GLY A 243 -1.75 7.11 -6.83
N GLY A 244 -1.23 8.23 -7.30
CA GLY A 244 -1.41 9.52 -6.63
C GLY A 244 -2.76 10.15 -6.95
N TRP A 245 -3.03 11.32 -6.38
CA TRP A 245 -4.27 12.07 -6.64
C TRP A 245 -4.46 12.30 -8.15
N GLN A 246 -5.59 11.84 -8.69
CA GLN A 246 -5.95 11.84 -10.12
C GLN A 246 -4.94 11.14 -11.04
N GLY A 247 -4.13 10.21 -10.51
CA GLY A 247 -3.08 9.53 -11.28
C GLY A 247 -1.99 10.47 -11.79
N LYS A 248 -1.85 11.68 -11.23
CA LYS A 248 -0.92 12.73 -11.71
C LYS A 248 0.41 12.79 -10.96
N ASP A 249 0.53 12.11 -9.81
CA ASP A 249 1.79 12.08 -9.09
C ASP A 249 2.76 11.08 -9.75
N SER A 250 3.67 11.59 -10.57
CA SER A 250 4.67 10.77 -11.27
C SER A 250 5.62 9.99 -10.35
N ARG A 251 5.60 10.25 -9.04
CA ARG A 251 6.40 9.53 -8.04
C ARG A 251 5.71 8.26 -7.53
N ILE A 252 4.41 8.11 -7.79
CA ILE A 252 3.62 6.94 -7.41
C ILE A 252 3.19 6.28 -8.70
N ARG A 253 3.57 5.02 -8.90
CA ARG A 253 3.14 4.26 -10.07
C ARG A 253 1.63 4.06 -10.05
N ASN A 254 1.02 4.31 -11.20
CA ASN A 254 -0.35 3.96 -11.49
C ASN A 254 -0.49 2.44 -11.67
N ALA A 255 -1.41 1.82 -10.94
CA ALA A 255 -1.79 0.42 -11.11
C ALA A 255 -2.74 0.28 -12.28
N SER A 256 -2.73 -0.86 -12.97
CA SER A 256 -3.78 -1.18 -13.94
C SER A 256 -5.08 -1.51 -13.21
N LYS A 257 -5.01 -2.22 -12.07
CA LYS A 257 -6.21 -2.61 -11.32
C LYS A 257 -6.07 -2.50 -9.80
N VAL A 258 -7.12 -2.01 -9.15
CA VAL A 258 -7.26 -1.95 -7.69
C VAL A 258 -8.59 -2.58 -7.26
N VAL A 259 -8.55 -3.54 -6.33
CA VAL A 259 -9.75 -4.12 -5.71
C VAL A 259 -9.68 -3.96 -4.21
N MET A 260 -10.75 -3.42 -3.62
CA MET A 260 -10.94 -3.32 -2.18
C MET A 260 -12.23 -4.06 -1.79
N ASP A 261 -12.06 -5.11 -1.00
CA ASP A 261 -13.18 -5.92 -0.53
C ASP A 261 -14.04 -5.20 0.52
N LYS A 262 -15.28 -5.67 0.65
CA LYS A 262 -16.33 -5.03 1.45
C LYS A 262 -15.97 -4.77 2.91
N THR A 263 -15.15 -5.62 3.52
CA THR A 263 -14.74 -5.49 4.93
C THR A 263 -13.31 -4.99 5.11
N ALA A 264 -12.63 -4.59 4.02
CA ALA A 264 -11.36 -3.88 4.11
C ALA A 264 -11.59 -2.44 4.60
N THR A 265 -10.62 -1.87 5.31
CA THR A 265 -10.68 -0.49 5.82
C THR A 265 -9.40 0.29 5.52
N VAL A 266 -9.56 1.51 5.02
CA VAL A 266 -8.50 2.53 4.98
C VAL A 266 -8.90 3.66 5.94
N ASP A 267 -8.04 4.01 6.89
CA ASP A 267 -8.31 5.10 7.86
C ASP A 267 -7.18 6.13 7.87
N VAL A 268 -7.51 7.34 7.44
CA VAL A 268 -6.65 8.53 7.47
C VAL A 268 -7.27 9.63 8.33
N SER A 269 -8.05 9.29 9.34
CA SER A 269 -8.75 10.27 10.18
C SER A 269 -7.81 11.03 11.14
N ALA A 270 -8.18 12.26 11.46
CA ALA A 270 -7.66 12.94 12.63
C ALA A 270 -8.43 12.49 13.88
N THR A 271 -7.74 12.23 14.98
CA THR A 271 -8.38 11.64 16.18
C THR A 271 -8.75 12.67 17.25
N GLU A 272 -8.10 13.85 17.27
CA GLU A 272 -8.43 14.90 18.25
C GLU A 272 -8.53 16.29 17.60
N ASN A 273 -7.41 16.83 17.12
CA ASN A 273 -7.34 18.14 16.50
C ASN A 273 -6.86 18.01 15.05
N GLY A 274 -7.32 18.90 14.16
CA GLY A 274 -6.81 18.97 12.80
C GLY A 274 -7.64 18.21 11.76
N ASN A 275 -7.24 18.36 10.50
CA ASN A 275 -8.01 17.86 9.37
C ASN A 275 -7.84 16.36 9.18
N GLY A 276 -8.86 15.72 8.61
CA GLY A 276 -8.71 14.38 8.03
C GLY A 276 -7.63 14.39 6.94
N GLY A 277 -7.07 13.21 6.70
CA GLY A 277 -5.94 12.98 5.81
C GLY A 277 -6.34 12.86 4.35
N THR A 278 -5.47 12.22 3.57
CA THR A 278 -5.71 11.93 2.15
C THR A 278 -5.68 10.43 1.90
N ALA A 279 -6.73 9.88 1.29
CA ALA A 279 -6.78 8.48 0.87
C ALA A 279 -7.08 8.39 -0.62
N VAL A 280 -6.29 7.63 -1.37
CA VAL A 280 -6.44 7.45 -2.82
C VAL A 280 -6.45 5.97 -3.16
N LEU A 281 -7.50 5.53 -3.84
CA LEU A 281 -7.56 4.27 -4.58
C LEU A 281 -7.70 4.62 -6.05
N TRP A 282 -6.68 4.33 -6.85
CA TRP A 282 -6.62 4.79 -8.23
C TRP A 282 -6.07 3.69 -9.15
N SER A 283 -6.56 3.63 -10.39
CA SER A 283 -6.04 2.71 -11.42
C SER A 283 -6.24 3.24 -12.84
N ASP A 284 -5.47 2.73 -13.80
CA ASP A 284 -5.65 3.05 -15.22
C ASP A 284 -6.87 2.32 -15.81
N ASP A 285 -7.09 1.03 -15.48
CA ASP A 285 -8.09 0.22 -16.19
C ASP A 285 -9.31 -0.16 -15.34
N TYR A 286 -9.12 -0.54 -14.08
CA TYR A 286 -10.23 -1.01 -13.25
C TYR A 286 -10.05 -0.78 -11.75
N THR A 287 -11.01 -0.09 -11.13
CA THR A 287 -11.11 0.02 -9.67
C THR A 287 -12.43 -0.56 -9.18
N ASN A 288 -12.38 -1.52 -8.25
CA ASN A 288 -13.55 -2.00 -7.50
C ASN A 288 -13.41 -1.56 -6.05
N PHE A 289 -14.29 -0.66 -5.63
CA PHE A 289 -14.32 -0.11 -4.29
C PHE A 289 -15.60 -0.55 -3.57
N ARG A 290 -15.48 -1.50 -2.64
CA ARG A 290 -16.60 -1.99 -1.80
C ARG A 290 -16.40 -1.75 -0.30
N GLY A 291 -15.17 -1.47 0.11
CA GLY A 291 -14.78 -1.34 1.51
C GLY A 291 -15.13 0.02 2.12
N THR A 292 -14.48 0.32 3.25
CA THR A 292 -14.64 1.60 3.97
C THR A 292 -13.39 2.45 3.88
N VAL A 293 -13.53 3.74 3.56
CA VAL A 293 -12.46 4.75 3.67
C VAL A 293 -12.89 5.83 4.66
N LEU A 294 -12.10 6.07 5.70
CA LEU A 294 -12.34 7.08 6.73
C LEU A 294 -11.32 8.20 6.60
N ALA A 295 -11.79 9.43 6.52
CA ALA A 295 -10.97 10.64 6.46
C ALA A 295 -11.57 11.74 7.34
N LYS A 296 -11.93 11.39 8.58
CA LYS A 296 -12.66 12.30 9.48
C LYS A 296 -11.79 13.45 9.97
N GLY A 297 -12.41 14.62 10.13
CA GLY A 297 -11.83 15.72 10.90
C GLY A 297 -11.74 15.38 12.39
N GLY A 298 -10.83 16.05 13.09
CA GLY A 298 -10.60 15.83 14.52
C GLY A 298 -11.86 16.11 15.37
N ALA A 299 -11.98 15.38 16.49
CA ALA A 299 -13.13 15.48 17.38
C ALA A 299 -13.33 16.88 17.99
N GLN A 300 -12.25 17.65 18.18
CA GLN A 300 -12.24 18.99 18.78
C GLN A 300 -12.15 20.11 17.73
N SER A 301 -11.47 19.87 16.61
CA SER A 301 -11.24 20.87 15.57
C SER A 301 -10.86 20.21 14.24
N GLY A 302 -11.00 20.96 13.14
CA GLY A 302 -10.55 20.56 11.81
C GLY A 302 -11.68 20.16 10.87
N ARG A 303 -11.33 20.05 9.59
CA ARG A 303 -12.22 19.67 8.50
C ARG A 303 -12.07 18.19 8.16
N GLY A 304 -13.03 17.66 7.42
CA GLY A 304 -12.88 16.36 6.77
C GLY A 304 -11.70 16.37 5.80
N GLY A 305 -11.15 15.19 5.56
CA GLY A 305 -10.05 14.96 4.63
C GLY A 305 -10.51 14.86 3.18
N ARG A 306 -9.64 14.30 2.35
CA ARG A 306 -9.92 14.09 0.93
C ARG A 306 -9.78 12.62 0.59
N VAL A 307 -10.73 12.10 -0.14
CA VAL A 307 -10.76 10.71 -0.59
C VAL A 307 -10.98 10.68 -2.09
N GLU A 308 -10.22 9.84 -2.77
CA GLU A 308 -10.42 9.55 -4.18
C GLU A 308 -10.53 8.04 -4.37
N THR A 309 -11.57 7.60 -5.06
CA THR A 309 -11.77 6.20 -5.44
C THR A 309 -12.12 6.16 -6.91
N SER A 310 -11.12 5.98 -7.75
CA SER A 310 -11.22 6.24 -9.19
C SER A 310 -10.54 5.18 -10.02
N SER A 311 -10.93 5.11 -11.29
CA SER A 311 -10.18 4.46 -12.34
C SER A 311 -10.22 5.37 -13.55
N HIS A 312 -9.17 5.46 -14.36
CA HIS A 312 -9.26 6.24 -15.60
C HIS A 312 -10.34 5.65 -16.51
N ARG A 313 -10.42 4.32 -16.65
CA ARG A 313 -11.51 3.65 -17.40
C ARG A 313 -12.67 3.24 -16.47
N ASN A 314 -12.63 2.03 -15.94
CA ASN A 314 -13.80 1.37 -15.38
C ASN A 314 -13.80 1.38 -13.85
N LEU A 315 -14.67 2.23 -13.28
CA LEU A 315 -14.88 2.32 -11.84
C LEU A 315 -16.15 1.58 -11.43
N GLN A 316 -16.03 0.64 -10.48
CA GLN A 316 -17.15 0.04 -9.76
C GLN A 316 -17.10 0.52 -8.31
N ALA A 317 -17.95 1.49 -7.94
CA ALA A 317 -17.95 2.10 -6.61
C ALA A 317 -19.26 1.83 -5.86
N SER A 318 -19.20 0.93 -4.87
CA SER A 318 -20.30 0.59 -3.95
C SER A 318 -19.90 0.63 -2.47
N GLY A 319 -18.68 1.07 -2.16
CA GLY A 319 -18.15 1.23 -0.81
C GLY A 319 -18.62 2.51 -0.10
N GLU A 320 -18.02 2.75 1.06
CA GLU A 320 -18.40 3.83 1.99
C GLU A 320 -17.21 4.75 2.25
N VAL A 321 -17.36 6.05 2.00
CA VAL A 321 -16.40 7.12 2.34
C VAL A 321 -16.89 8.06 3.44
N ASP A 322 -16.28 8.07 4.62
CA ASP A 322 -16.64 9.02 5.68
C ASP A 322 -15.56 10.10 5.84
N ALA A 323 -15.76 11.24 5.18
CA ALA A 323 -14.94 12.44 5.36
C ALA A 323 -15.70 13.50 6.18
N SER A 324 -16.57 13.10 7.11
CA SER A 324 -17.28 14.05 7.97
C SER A 324 -16.34 14.79 8.94
N ALA A 325 -16.81 15.89 9.51
CA ALA A 325 -16.13 16.59 10.60
C ALA A 325 -17.12 17.09 11.62
N ARG A 326 -16.88 16.79 12.91
CA ARG A 326 -17.76 17.22 14.00
C ARG A 326 -17.64 18.71 14.31
N ALA A 327 -16.43 19.24 14.26
CA ALA A 327 -16.09 20.61 14.66
C ALA A 327 -15.77 21.54 13.47
N GLY A 328 -16.01 21.08 12.24
CA GLY A 328 -15.69 21.81 11.02
C GLY A 328 -16.54 21.38 9.84
N GLN A 329 -16.13 21.77 8.64
CA GLN A 329 -16.78 21.36 7.40
C GLN A 329 -16.34 19.95 7.01
N GLY A 330 -17.24 19.16 6.44
CA GLY A 330 -16.88 17.87 5.85
C GLY A 330 -15.92 18.02 4.67
N GLY A 331 -15.33 16.90 4.32
CA GLY A 331 -14.28 16.77 3.33
C GLY A 331 -14.80 16.59 1.92
N GLU A 332 -13.99 15.95 1.08
CA GLU A 332 -14.31 15.66 -0.31
C GLU A 332 -14.13 14.17 -0.62
N TRP A 333 -15.05 13.62 -1.40
CA TRP A 333 -14.93 12.36 -2.09
C TRP A 333 -14.97 12.60 -3.60
N LEU A 334 -13.88 12.29 -4.29
CA LEU A 334 -13.71 12.38 -5.74
C LEU A 334 -13.84 11.00 -6.40
N LEU A 335 -14.61 10.95 -7.49
CA LEU A 335 -14.77 9.81 -8.38
C LEU A 335 -14.56 10.32 -9.82
N ASP A 336 -13.56 9.80 -10.55
CA ASP A 336 -13.21 10.32 -11.89
C ASP A 336 -13.00 9.30 -13.05
N PRO A 337 -13.98 8.42 -13.35
CA PRO A 337 -13.96 7.52 -14.52
C PRO A 337 -14.05 8.22 -15.89
N THR A 338 -13.95 7.48 -17.00
CA THR A 338 -14.18 8.04 -18.34
C THR A 338 -15.68 8.29 -18.59
N ASP A 339 -16.51 7.24 -18.66
CA ASP A 339 -17.98 7.37 -18.57
C ASP A 339 -18.46 6.79 -17.24
N VAL A 340 -19.63 7.22 -16.75
CA VAL A 340 -20.22 6.63 -15.54
C VAL A 340 -21.74 6.67 -15.48
N THR A 341 -22.32 5.59 -14.95
CA THR A 341 -23.73 5.52 -14.59
C THR A 341 -23.90 5.44 -13.07
N ILE A 342 -24.67 6.37 -12.50
CA ILE A 342 -25.12 6.30 -11.10
C ILE A 342 -26.36 5.41 -11.05
N VAL A 343 -26.27 4.28 -10.35
CA VAL A 343 -27.27 3.20 -10.35
C VAL A 343 -27.93 3.01 -8.99
N GLY A 344 -29.16 2.49 -8.98
CA GLY A 344 -29.95 2.27 -7.76
C GLY A 344 -29.72 0.92 -7.08
N ALA A 345 -29.15 -0.03 -7.81
CA ALA A 345 -28.69 -1.32 -7.32
C ALA A 345 -27.34 -1.59 -7.97
N GLY A 346 -26.35 -1.97 -7.16
CA GLY A 346 -24.99 -2.22 -7.65
C GLY A 346 -24.90 -3.55 -8.39
N ALA A 347 -24.00 -3.60 -9.36
CA ALA A 347 -23.38 -4.84 -9.78
C ALA A 347 -22.21 -5.13 -8.83
N ASP A 348 -22.47 -5.75 -7.67
CA ASP A 348 -21.38 -6.38 -6.86
C ASP A 348 -20.92 -7.69 -7.55
N THR A 349 -20.78 -7.68 -8.88
CA THR A 349 -20.50 -8.84 -9.72
C THR A 349 -19.17 -8.69 -10.43
N GLY A 350 -18.61 -9.82 -10.87
CA GLY A 350 -17.46 -9.80 -11.79
C GLY A 350 -16.10 -9.53 -11.16
N VAL A 351 -15.92 -9.81 -9.86
CA VAL A 351 -14.60 -10.07 -9.28
C VAL A 351 -14.56 -11.55 -8.94
N ASP A 352 -14.25 -12.40 -9.92
CA ASP A 352 -13.94 -13.81 -9.64
C ASP A 352 -12.55 -13.85 -9.02
N SER A 353 -12.52 -14.02 -7.69
CA SER A 353 -11.31 -14.41 -6.97
C SER A 353 -11.04 -15.88 -7.31
N ALA A 354 -10.43 -16.17 -8.46
CA ALA A 354 -9.99 -17.53 -8.77
C ALA A 354 -8.76 -17.87 -7.91
N THR A 355 -9.01 -18.42 -6.72
CA THR A 355 -8.03 -18.78 -5.69
C THR A 355 -7.29 -20.09 -5.99
N ALA A 356 -6.61 -20.22 -7.13
CA ALA A 356 -5.93 -21.47 -7.45
C ALA A 356 -4.48 -21.54 -6.94
N ASP A 357 -3.65 -20.52 -7.14
CA ASP A 357 -2.17 -20.71 -7.04
C ASP A 357 -1.43 -19.69 -6.15
N GLY A 358 -2.14 -18.96 -5.26
CA GLY A 358 -1.53 -17.99 -4.34
C GLY A 358 -0.99 -16.72 -5.02
N THR A 359 -1.47 -16.42 -6.23
CA THR A 359 -1.09 -15.27 -7.05
C THR A 359 -2.13 -14.16 -7.06
N ASP A 360 -3.35 -14.45 -6.59
CA ASP A 360 -4.48 -13.53 -6.45
C ASP A 360 -4.59 -12.47 -7.56
N ILE A 361 -4.41 -12.90 -8.82
CA ILE A 361 -4.73 -12.07 -9.98
C ILE A 361 -6.25 -12.12 -10.14
N PHE A 362 -6.94 -11.15 -9.55
CA PHE A 362 -8.36 -10.98 -9.81
C PHE A 362 -8.56 -10.56 -11.27
N THR A 363 -9.56 -11.16 -11.92
CA THR A 363 -9.93 -10.82 -13.30
C THR A 363 -11.28 -10.13 -13.29
N PRO A 364 -11.30 -8.78 -13.28
CA PRO A 364 -12.55 -8.05 -13.40
C PRO A 364 -13.24 -8.38 -14.72
N THR A 365 -14.52 -8.72 -14.66
CA THR A 365 -15.35 -8.97 -15.85
C THR A 365 -16.47 -7.94 -16.02
N ALA A 366 -16.71 -7.10 -15.00
CA ALA A 366 -17.65 -6.00 -15.08
C ALA A 366 -17.17 -4.95 -16.10
N SER A 367 -18.10 -4.40 -16.89
CA SER A 367 -17.85 -3.38 -17.90
C SER A 367 -18.74 -2.15 -17.69
N GLY A 368 -18.22 -0.97 -18.00
CA GLY A 368 -18.93 0.31 -17.85
C GLY A 368 -18.95 0.77 -16.40
N ALA A 369 -18.47 1.98 -16.12
CA ALA A 369 -18.34 2.42 -14.74
C ALA A 369 -19.72 2.61 -14.09
N GLN A 370 -19.83 2.15 -12.85
CA GLN A 370 -21.03 2.26 -12.03
C GLN A 370 -20.70 2.82 -10.64
N ILE A 371 -21.53 3.76 -10.19
CA ILE A 371 -21.49 4.27 -8.81
C ILE A 371 -22.85 4.00 -8.17
N LEU A 372 -22.85 3.40 -6.99
CA LEU A 372 -24.07 3.16 -6.24
C LEU A 372 -24.60 4.48 -5.66
N ASN A 373 -25.85 4.81 -5.98
CA ASN A 373 -26.47 6.06 -5.52
C ASN A 373 -26.55 6.17 -3.98
N SER A 374 -26.78 5.04 -3.29
CA SER A 374 -26.87 5.03 -1.82
C SER A 374 -25.53 5.39 -1.19
N SER A 375 -24.40 4.98 -1.77
CA SER A 375 -23.07 5.40 -1.30
C SER A 375 -22.94 6.92 -1.39
N ILE A 376 -23.33 7.54 -2.51
CA ILE A 376 -23.33 9.02 -2.65
C ILE A 376 -24.23 9.67 -1.60
N VAL A 377 -25.48 9.20 -1.48
CA VAL A 377 -26.50 9.79 -0.58
C VAL A 377 -26.07 9.69 0.88
N ASN A 378 -25.52 8.55 1.30
CA ASN A 378 -25.01 8.37 2.65
C ASN A 378 -23.96 9.45 2.95
N GLN A 379 -23.08 9.77 1.99
CA GLN A 379 -21.92 10.60 2.31
C GLN A 379 -22.28 12.08 2.28
N LEU A 380 -23.18 12.45 1.37
CA LEU A 380 -23.85 13.76 1.44
C LEU A 380 -24.57 13.93 2.78
N ASN A 381 -25.31 12.92 3.25
CA ASN A 381 -25.98 12.95 4.56
C ASN A 381 -25.01 13.01 5.74
N ALA A 382 -23.78 12.51 5.59
CA ALA A 382 -22.71 12.66 6.57
C ALA A 382 -22.02 14.03 6.53
N GLY A 383 -22.35 14.90 5.57
CA GLY A 383 -21.73 16.21 5.38
C GLY A 383 -20.49 16.20 4.47
N THR A 384 -20.19 15.09 3.80
CA THR A 384 -19.08 14.97 2.85
C THR A 384 -19.49 15.52 1.49
N ASN A 385 -18.66 16.36 0.87
CA ASN A 385 -18.87 16.79 -0.50
C ASN A 385 -18.52 15.64 -1.46
N VAL A 386 -19.34 15.42 -2.48
CA VAL A 386 -19.10 14.38 -3.49
C VAL A 386 -18.93 15.04 -4.85
N THR A 387 -17.81 14.73 -5.51
CA THR A 387 -17.52 15.17 -6.88
C THR A 387 -17.45 13.92 -7.76
N VAL A 388 -18.41 13.80 -8.68
CA VAL A 388 -18.34 12.84 -9.79
C VAL A 388 -17.91 13.63 -11.03
N LYS A 389 -16.76 13.27 -11.57
CA LYS A 389 -16.15 13.93 -12.70
C LYS A 389 -15.84 12.90 -13.79
N THR A 390 -15.82 13.29 -15.05
CA THR A 390 -15.26 12.43 -16.11
C THR A 390 -13.83 12.85 -16.46
N SER A 391 -13.05 11.91 -16.99
CA SER A 391 -11.63 12.13 -17.34
C SER A 391 -11.38 12.34 -18.84
N GLY A 392 -12.42 12.66 -19.62
CA GLY A 392 -12.36 12.94 -21.05
C GLY A 392 -12.87 11.78 -21.91
N THR A 393 -12.20 11.55 -23.04
CA THR A 393 -12.47 10.44 -23.96
C THR A 393 -11.41 9.35 -23.80
N ASP A 394 -11.79 8.08 -23.93
CA ASP A 394 -10.83 6.97 -23.98
C ASP A 394 -10.71 6.33 -25.37
N THR A 395 -9.85 5.31 -25.47
CA THR A 395 -9.64 4.55 -26.71
C THR A 395 -10.76 3.57 -27.03
N ASP A 396 -11.67 3.32 -26.08
CA ASP A 396 -12.71 2.30 -26.16
C ASP A 396 -14.07 2.92 -26.56
N GLY A 397 -14.07 4.21 -26.90
CA GLY A 397 -15.23 4.94 -27.40
C GLY A 397 -16.07 5.59 -26.31
N GLN A 398 -15.61 5.59 -25.05
CA GLN A 398 -16.23 6.38 -23.98
C GLN A 398 -15.94 7.87 -24.23
N THR A 399 -16.92 8.73 -23.96
CA THR A 399 -16.89 10.13 -24.42
C THR A 399 -16.92 11.16 -23.30
N GLY A 400 -16.95 10.75 -22.04
CA GLY A 400 -17.03 11.64 -20.89
C GLY A 400 -18.46 11.90 -20.42
N ASN A 401 -19.32 10.88 -20.40
CA ASN A 401 -20.73 11.00 -20.02
C ASN A 401 -20.98 10.64 -18.55
N ILE A 402 -21.88 11.38 -17.91
CA ILE A 402 -22.49 11.02 -16.61
C ILE A 402 -23.97 10.73 -16.85
N THR A 403 -24.41 9.52 -16.50
CA THR A 403 -25.83 9.13 -16.52
C THR A 403 -26.33 8.91 -15.10
N VAL A 404 -27.37 9.63 -14.68
CA VAL A 404 -27.99 9.48 -13.36
C VAL A 404 -29.27 8.67 -13.49
N SER A 405 -29.20 7.36 -13.18
CA SER A 405 -30.32 6.42 -13.32
C SER A 405 -31.03 6.12 -12.00
N ALA A 406 -30.63 6.76 -10.90
CA ALA A 406 -31.22 6.57 -9.59
C ALA A 406 -31.19 7.86 -8.75
N ASN A 407 -32.12 7.96 -7.79
CA ASN A 407 -32.29 9.13 -6.96
C ASN A 407 -31.04 9.46 -6.15
N ILE A 408 -30.66 10.73 -6.12
CA ILE A 408 -29.64 11.27 -5.22
C ILE A 408 -30.32 12.36 -4.41
N VAL A 409 -30.88 11.98 -3.26
CA VAL A 409 -31.65 12.90 -2.40
C VAL A 409 -31.01 12.95 -1.03
N LYS A 410 -30.40 14.09 -0.70
CA LYS A 410 -29.90 14.36 0.65
C LYS A 410 -31.09 14.67 1.57
N THR A 411 -31.13 14.04 2.73
CA THR A 411 -32.27 14.11 3.67
C THR A 411 -31.87 14.46 5.10
N ALA A 412 -30.58 14.44 5.43
CA ALA A 412 -30.07 14.67 6.77
C ALA A 412 -28.68 15.32 6.78
N GLY A 413 -28.20 15.70 7.97
CA GLY A 413 -26.83 16.17 8.20
C GLY A 413 -26.55 17.61 7.76
N ALA A 414 -25.29 18.02 7.96
CA ALA A 414 -24.81 19.36 7.60
C ALA A 414 -24.83 19.60 6.08
N ASP A 415 -24.61 20.85 5.66
CA ASP A 415 -24.51 21.19 4.25
C ASP A 415 -23.40 20.38 3.56
N ALA A 416 -23.73 19.85 2.38
CA ALA A 416 -22.82 19.09 1.53
C ALA A 416 -23.11 19.40 0.07
N LYS A 417 -22.07 19.39 -0.76
CA LYS A 417 -22.16 19.67 -2.19
C LYS A 417 -22.03 18.37 -2.98
N LEU A 418 -23.01 18.12 -3.85
CA LEU A 418 -22.84 17.23 -5.00
C LEU A 418 -22.35 18.05 -6.20
N THR A 419 -21.24 17.63 -6.83
CA THR A 419 -20.76 18.21 -8.08
C THR A 419 -20.71 17.13 -9.15
N LEU A 420 -21.40 17.34 -10.27
CA LEU A 420 -21.33 16.48 -11.46
C LEU A 420 -20.60 17.27 -12.56
N LEU A 421 -19.47 16.77 -13.05
CA LEU A 421 -18.66 17.39 -14.09
C LEU A 421 -18.42 16.40 -15.23
N ALA A 422 -19.24 16.47 -16.28
CA ALA A 422 -19.05 15.68 -17.49
C ALA A 422 -18.26 16.47 -18.54
N ASP A 423 -17.39 15.80 -19.28
CA ASP A 423 -16.70 16.37 -20.45
C ASP A 423 -17.63 16.41 -21.68
N ASN A 424 -18.66 15.55 -21.72
CA ASN A 424 -19.65 15.53 -22.79
C ASN A 424 -21.08 15.80 -22.29
N THR A 425 -21.78 14.80 -21.75
CA THR A 425 -23.19 14.98 -21.34
C THR A 425 -23.46 14.56 -19.90
N ILE A 426 -24.39 15.26 -19.26
CA ILE A 426 -25.05 14.82 -18.02
C ILE A 426 -26.50 14.51 -18.40
N SER A 427 -26.92 13.26 -18.22
CA SER A 427 -28.29 12.82 -18.48
C SER A 427 -28.92 12.20 -17.25
N THR A 428 -30.25 12.26 -17.15
CA THR A 428 -31.02 11.66 -16.05
C THR A 428 -32.04 10.68 -16.61
N GLY A 429 -32.22 9.54 -15.95
CA GLY A 429 -33.31 8.61 -16.25
C GLY A 429 -34.69 9.19 -15.91
N ASP A 430 -35.74 8.55 -16.41
CA ASP A 430 -37.12 8.92 -16.09
C ASP A 430 -37.39 8.81 -14.59
N LYS A 431 -38.08 9.82 -14.02
CA LYS A 431 -38.49 9.87 -12.61
C LYS A 431 -37.33 9.80 -11.61
N VAL A 432 -36.15 10.30 -12.01
CA VAL A 432 -35.00 10.48 -11.12
C VAL A 432 -35.04 11.86 -10.46
N SER A 433 -34.89 11.89 -9.14
CA SER A 433 -34.76 13.11 -8.35
C SER A 433 -33.32 13.33 -7.91
N ILE A 434 -32.83 14.56 -8.10
CA ILE A 434 -31.57 15.06 -7.56
C ILE A 434 -31.91 16.24 -6.65
N GLY A 435 -31.59 16.15 -5.36
CA GLY A 435 -32.04 17.14 -4.36
C GLY A 435 -31.29 17.12 -3.04
#